data_AF-A0A519W325-F1
#
_entry.id   AF-A0A519W325-F1
#
_cell.length_a   1.000
_cell.length_b   1.000
_cell.length_c   1.000
_cell.angle_alpha   90.00
_cell.angle_beta   90.00
_cell.angle_gamma   90.00
#
_symmetry.space_group_name_H-M   'P 1'
#
loop_
_entity.id
_entity.type
_entity.pdbx_description
1 polymer ?
#
loop_
_entity_poly.entity_id
_entity_poly.type
_entity_poly.pdbx_seq_one_letter_code
_entity_poly.pdbx_strand_id
1 'polypeptide(L)'
;FFSLWLGNNDALGWATNGGVTTDATNVLTDKATFSMLYSNLINALTAGGQKGVVGTIPDVTAVPYFNTVTVSALLAAAKAINPAAVAVFIQTGTGVRAATSEDLIRLPFQTAGLFGTGTIPYGLDPRNPIANNWVLDKDEIIRVKDYVNSYNSTIKSLANSKGLAVADTYTYLNMVKAGIAIQGININSAFITGGAFSLDGVHLTPRGNAVIANVFIDAINSKYNSTIPSIDITKYRGVKFPDK
;
A
#
# COMPACT_ATOMS: atom_id res chain seq x y z
N PHE A 1 9.51 18.16 20.36
CA PHE A 1 8.43 17.80 19.41
C PHE A 1 8.89 16.58 18.62
N PHE A 2 7.99 15.67 18.23
CA PHE A 2 8.34 14.52 17.38
C PHE A 2 7.31 14.29 16.26
N SER A 3 7.74 13.64 15.18
CA SER A 3 6.87 13.08 14.15
C SER A 3 7.09 11.57 14.07
N LEU A 4 6.01 10.79 14.11
CA LEU A 4 6.09 9.33 14.10
C LEU A 4 5.16 8.74 13.04
N TRP A 5 5.74 8.13 12.02
CA TRP A 5 5.01 7.41 10.98
C TRP A 5 5.59 6.02 10.78
N LEU A 6 5.45 5.19 11.81
CA LEU A 6 5.88 3.79 11.81
C LEU A 6 4.65 2.88 11.78
N GLY A 7 4.84 1.66 11.27
CA GLY A 7 3.79 0.64 11.21
C GLY A 7 3.51 0.08 9.83
N ASN A 8 3.97 0.74 8.76
CA ASN A 8 3.64 0.31 7.40
C ASN A 8 4.22 -1.08 7.08
N ASN A 9 5.47 -1.33 7.50
CA ASN A 9 6.15 -2.61 7.24
C ASN A 9 5.61 -3.77 8.08
N ASP A 10 4.89 -3.50 9.17
CA ASP A 10 4.18 -4.50 9.96
C ASP A 10 3.08 -5.24 9.17
N ALA A 11 2.60 -4.64 8.07
CA ALA A 11 1.62 -5.22 7.16
C ALA A 11 2.15 -5.42 5.73
N LEU A 12 2.95 -4.48 5.22
CA LEU A 12 3.38 -4.45 3.82
C LEU A 12 4.25 -5.65 3.43
N GLY A 13 5.14 -6.11 4.32
CA GLY A 13 6.04 -7.23 4.02
C GLY A 13 5.29 -8.51 3.69
N TRP A 14 4.30 -8.87 4.52
CA TRP A 14 3.42 -10.01 4.29
C TRP A 14 2.60 -9.87 3.00
N ALA A 15 1.99 -8.70 2.78
CA ALA A 15 1.18 -8.44 1.58
C ALA A 15 2.03 -8.56 0.30
N THR A 16 3.19 -7.92 0.27
CA THR A 16 4.08 -7.90 -0.92
C THR A 16 4.79 -9.22 -1.17
N ASN A 17 4.66 -10.20 -0.26
CA ASN A 17 5.06 -11.58 -0.46
C ASN A 17 3.92 -12.49 -0.92
N GLY A 18 2.74 -11.94 -1.26
CA GLY A 18 1.57 -12.70 -1.70
C GLY A 18 0.92 -13.50 -0.58
N GLY A 19 0.86 -12.93 0.63
CA GLY A 19 0.23 -13.56 1.80
C GLY A 19 1.00 -14.77 2.37
N VAL A 20 2.14 -15.11 1.77
CA VAL A 20 2.99 -16.21 2.22
C VAL A 20 3.99 -15.72 3.26
N THR A 21 4.13 -16.47 4.35
CA THR A 21 5.24 -16.29 5.29
C THR A 21 6.39 -17.21 4.92
N THR A 22 7.58 -16.65 4.72
CA THR A 22 8.83 -17.42 4.55
C THR A 22 9.84 -17.14 5.65
N ASP A 23 9.78 -15.96 6.26
CA ASP A 23 10.68 -15.55 7.35
C ASP A 23 10.03 -14.42 8.18
N ALA A 24 10.72 -13.93 9.20
CA ALA A 24 10.17 -12.93 10.12
C ALA A 24 9.87 -11.56 9.48
N THR A 25 10.43 -11.25 8.29
CA THR A 25 10.25 -9.96 7.61
C THR A 25 8.97 -9.86 6.78
N ASN A 26 8.28 -10.99 6.57
CA ASN A 26 7.01 -11.05 5.83
C ASN A 26 5.90 -11.71 6.66
N VAL A 27 5.91 -11.49 7.97
CA VAL A 27 4.83 -11.85 8.89
C VAL A 27 4.05 -10.60 9.24
N LEU A 28 2.72 -10.69 9.31
CA LEU A 28 1.91 -9.64 9.92
C LEU A 28 2.26 -9.53 11.41
N THR A 29 2.69 -8.36 11.88
CA THR A 29 2.91 -8.16 13.32
C THR A 29 1.62 -8.44 14.08
N ASP A 30 1.66 -9.30 15.10
CA ASP A 30 0.46 -9.59 15.89
C ASP A 30 -0.16 -8.28 16.45
N LYS A 31 -1.50 -8.20 16.46
CA LYS A 31 -2.22 -6.98 16.85
C LYS A 31 -1.91 -6.55 18.28
N ALA A 32 -1.80 -7.51 19.21
CA ALA A 32 -1.47 -7.20 20.60
C ALA A 32 0.00 -6.77 20.73
N THR A 33 0.89 -7.42 19.98
CA THR A 33 2.31 -7.06 19.90
C THR A 33 2.50 -5.65 19.37
N PHE A 34 1.86 -5.29 18.26
CA PHE A 34 1.89 -3.93 17.72
C PHE A 34 1.37 -2.93 18.76
N SER A 35 0.23 -3.22 19.38
CA SER A 35 -0.37 -2.35 20.40
C SER A 35 0.56 -2.10 21.58
N MET A 36 1.19 -3.16 22.09
CA MET A 36 2.16 -3.08 23.19
C MET A 36 3.39 -2.25 22.80
N LEU A 37 4.03 -2.55 21.67
CA LEU A 37 5.26 -1.89 21.25
C LEU A 37 5.01 -0.42 20.89
N TYR A 38 3.92 -0.11 20.20
CA TYR A 38 3.54 1.26 19.86
C TYR A 38 3.19 2.07 21.11
N SER A 39 2.49 1.46 22.08
CA SER A 39 2.22 2.09 23.39
C SER A 39 3.51 2.41 24.14
N ASN A 40 4.45 1.47 24.23
CA ASN A 40 5.75 1.68 24.85
C ASN A 40 6.52 2.84 24.21
N LEU A 41 6.55 2.86 22.87
CA LEU A 41 7.20 3.94 22.12
C LEU A 41 6.55 5.30 22.37
N ILE A 42 5.22 5.38 22.29
CA ILE A 42 4.48 6.63 22.54
C ILE A 42 4.66 7.11 23.97
N ASN A 43 4.63 6.21 24.96
CA ASN A 43 4.88 6.55 26.36
C ASN A 43 6.29 7.13 26.55
N ALA A 44 7.31 6.52 25.94
CA ALA A 44 8.67 7.03 26.00
C ALA A 44 8.81 8.41 25.33
N LEU A 45 8.25 8.58 24.12
CA LEU A 45 8.29 9.83 23.38
C LEU A 45 7.53 10.98 24.07
N THR A 46 6.56 10.68 24.91
CA THR A 46 5.72 11.66 25.61
C THR A 46 6.04 11.80 27.11
N ALA A 47 7.04 11.07 27.63
CA ALA A 47 7.35 11.00 29.05
C ALA A 47 7.66 12.37 29.69
N GLY A 48 8.25 13.30 28.92
CA GLY A 48 8.52 14.67 29.37
C GLY A 48 7.49 15.71 28.91
N GLY A 49 6.28 15.28 28.50
CA GLY A 49 5.23 16.17 27.99
C GLY A 49 5.47 16.68 26.56
N GLN A 50 6.36 16.04 25.79
CA GLN A 50 6.63 16.42 24.41
C GLN A 50 5.36 16.27 23.55
N LYS A 51 5.03 17.34 22.83
CA LYS A 51 4.04 17.33 21.74
C LYS A 51 4.58 16.56 20.52
N GLY A 52 3.67 16.10 19.67
CA GLY A 52 4.06 15.42 18.44
C GLY A 52 2.89 15.11 17.53
N VAL A 53 3.21 14.52 16.40
CA VAL A 53 2.24 14.06 15.40
C VAL A 53 2.49 12.60 15.06
N VAL A 54 1.43 11.82 14.96
CA VAL A 54 1.49 10.44 14.48
C VAL A 54 0.76 10.31 13.14
N GLY A 55 1.28 9.48 12.25
CA GLY A 55 0.61 9.12 11.00
C GLY A 55 -0.11 7.78 11.10
N THR A 56 -1.30 7.66 10.52
CA THR A 56 -1.95 6.36 10.33
C THR A 56 -1.20 5.52 9.28
N ILE A 57 -1.26 4.21 9.37
CA ILE A 57 -0.71 3.31 8.35
C ILE A 57 -1.63 3.36 7.12
N PRO A 58 -1.11 3.61 5.91
CA PRO A 58 -1.89 3.58 4.67
C PRO A 58 -2.51 2.21 4.37
N ASP A 59 -3.51 2.17 3.48
CA ASP A 59 -3.95 0.89 2.90
C ASP A 59 -2.84 0.32 2.02
N VAL A 60 -2.13 -0.70 2.52
CA VAL A 60 -1.00 -1.33 1.83
C VAL A 60 -1.41 -2.06 0.54
N THR A 61 -2.71 -2.29 0.32
CA THR A 61 -3.26 -2.90 -0.90
C THR A 61 -3.64 -1.85 -1.96
N ALA A 62 -3.66 -0.57 -1.60
CA ALA A 62 -4.05 0.54 -2.48
C ALA A 62 -2.91 1.06 -3.37
N VAL A 63 -1.69 0.56 -3.19
CA VAL A 63 -0.50 1.02 -3.91
C VAL A 63 -0.43 0.45 -5.33
N PRO A 64 0.24 1.13 -6.29
CA PRO A 64 0.37 0.62 -7.66
C PRO A 64 1.00 -0.78 -7.75
N TYR A 65 1.79 -1.21 -6.77
CA TYR A 65 2.33 -2.57 -6.68
C TYR A 65 1.25 -3.67 -6.84
N PHE A 66 0.02 -3.39 -6.42
CA PHE A 66 -1.11 -4.33 -6.51
C PHE A 66 -2.18 -3.95 -7.54
N ASN A 67 -2.21 -2.69 -7.98
CA ASN A 67 -3.30 -2.18 -8.82
C ASN A 67 -2.89 -1.99 -10.30
N THR A 68 -1.64 -2.28 -10.66
CA THR A 68 -1.12 -2.10 -12.03
C THR A 68 -1.37 -3.32 -12.92
N VAL A 69 -1.04 -4.52 -12.43
CA VAL A 69 -1.25 -5.76 -13.16
C VAL A 69 -2.61 -6.32 -12.73
N THR A 70 -3.61 -6.20 -13.60
CA THR A 70 -4.97 -6.67 -13.28
C THR A 70 -5.24 -8.04 -13.89
N VAL A 71 -6.12 -8.81 -13.24
CA VAL A 71 -6.62 -10.08 -13.79
C VAL A 71 -7.24 -9.89 -15.17
N SER A 72 -7.96 -8.78 -15.38
CA SER A 72 -8.55 -8.44 -16.69
C SER A 72 -7.49 -8.18 -17.76
N ALA A 73 -6.39 -7.50 -17.44
CA ALA A 73 -5.30 -7.24 -18.37
C ALA A 73 -4.56 -8.54 -18.74
N LEU A 74 -4.31 -9.42 -17.76
CA LEU A 74 -3.73 -10.74 -18.02
C LEU A 74 -4.62 -11.60 -18.90
N LEU A 75 -5.93 -11.65 -18.62
CA LEU A 75 -6.88 -12.41 -19.43
C LEU A 75 -6.97 -11.86 -20.87
N ALA A 76 -6.94 -10.54 -21.04
CA ALA A 76 -6.93 -9.91 -22.36
C ALA A 76 -5.66 -10.26 -23.14
N ALA A 77 -4.49 -10.22 -22.50
CA ALA A 77 -3.22 -10.62 -23.10
C ALA A 77 -3.22 -12.09 -23.52
N ALA A 78 -3.77 -12.98 -22.68
CA ALA A 78 -3.92 -14.39 -23.00
C ALA A 78 -4.83 -14.62 -24.21
N LYS A 79 -5.97 -13.94 -24.28
CA LYS A 79 -6.92 -14.03 -25.39
C LYS A 79 -6.35 -13.54 -26.73
N ALA A 80 -5.44 -12.56 -26.69
CA ALA A 80 -4.77 -12.07 -27.89
C ALA A 80 -3.86 -13.13 -28.54
N ILE A 81 -3.35 -14.08 -27.74
CA ILE A 81 -2.50 -15.20 -28.20
C ILE A 81 -3.34 -16.44 -28.49
N ASN A 82 -4.26 -16.78 -27.57
CA ASN A 82 -5.16 -17.90 -27.68
C ASN A 82 -6.60 -17.46 -27.34
N PRO A 83 -7.47 -17.25 -28.34
CA PRO A 83 -8.86 -16.83 -28.13
C PRO A 83 -9.69 -17.76 -27.22
N ALA A 84 -9.27 -19.02 -27.06
CA ALA A 84 -9.93 -19.99 -26.17
C ALA A 84 -9.60 -19.80 -24.69
N ALA A 85 -8.72 -18.88 -24.31
CA ALA A 85 -8.43 -18.58 -22.90
C ALA A 85 -9.69 -18.03 -22.19
N VAL A 86 -10.17 -18.75 -21.18
CA VAL A 86 -11.43 -18.42 -20.47
C VAL A 86 -11.22 -17.73 -19.11
N ALA A 87 -10.10 -18.00 -18.44
CA ALA A 87 -9.82 -17.49 -17.10
C ALA A 87 -8.31 -17.42 -16.83
N VAL A 88 -7.96 -16.65 -15.80
CA VAL A 88 -6.67 -16.74 -15.12
C VAL A 88 -6.86 -17.61 -13.88
N PHE A 89 -6.02 -18.61 -13.68
CA PHE A 89 -6.08 -19.51 -12.52
C PHE A 89 -4.99 -19.17 -11.51
N ILE A 90 -5.35 -19.16 -10.23
CA ILE A 90 -4.46 -18.85 -9.12
C ILE A 90 -4.53 -19.94 -8.06
N GLN A 91 -3.42 -20.19 -7.39
CA GLN A 91 -3.34 -20.98 -6.16
C GLN A 91 -3.62 -20.06 -4.98
N THR A 92 -4.58 -20.42 -4.13
CA THR A 92 -4.86 -19.75 -2.85
C THR A 92 -4.50 -20.67 -1.67
N GLY A 93 -4.65 -20.19 -0.44
CA GLY A 93 -4.55 -21.04 0.75
C GLY A 93 -5.60 -22.17 0.85
N THR A 94 -6.68 -22.11 0.07
CA THR A 94 -7.78 -23.10 0.07
C THR A 94 -7.83 -23.99 -1.17
N GLY A 95 -7.01 -23.70 -2.19
CA GLY A 95 -6.92 -24.50 -3.40
C GLY A 95 -6.78 -23.67 -4.66
N VAL A 96 -6.92 -24.32 -5.81
CA VAL A 96 -6.88 -23.64 -7.11
C VAL A 96 -8.27 -23.15 -7.49
N ARG A 97 -8.35 -21.90 -7.96
CA ARG A 97 -9.59 -21.33 -8.55
C ARG A 97 -9.29 -20.32 -9.64
N ALA A 98 -10.32 -19.95 -10.40
CA ALA A 98 -10.25 -18.77 -11.25
C ALA A 98 -10.08 -17.51 -10.38
N ALA A 99 -9.20 -16.61 -10.84
CA ALA A 99 -9.01 -15.29 -10.24
C ALA A 99 -10.22 -14.40 -10.53
N THR A 100 -10.54 -13.52 -9.59
CA THR A 100 -11.55 -12.46 -9.74
C THR A 100 -10.87 -11.10 -9.79
N SER A 101 -11.64 -10.05 -10.07
CA SER A 101 -11.14 -8.67 -9.99
C SER A 101 -10.74 -8.23 -8.57
N GLU A 102 -11.07 -9.03 -7.55
CA GLU A 102 -10.69 -8.76 -6.16
C GLU A 102 -9.29 -9.29 -5.84
N ASP A 103 -8.73 -10.19 -6.65
CA ASP A 103 -7.37 -10.70 -6.44
C ASP A 103 -6.33 -9.72 -7.01
N LEU A 104 -5.27 -9.49 -6.24
CA LEU A 104 -4.25 -8.51 -6.59
C LEU A 104 -2.97 -9.21 -7.06
N ILE A 105 -2.65 -9.05 -8.34
CA ILE A 105 -1.41 -9.57 -8.92
C ILE A 105 -0.27 -8.60 -8.60
N ARG A 106 0.85 -9.13 -8.10
CA ARG A 106 2.02 -8.32 -7.77
C ARG A 106 2.66 -7.74 -9.03
N LEU A 107 3.05 -6.47 -8.98
CA LEU A 107 3.67 -5.74 -10.09
C LEU A 107 4.84 -6.48 -10.76
N PRO A 108 5.79 -7.13 -10.04
CA PRO A 108 6.90 -7.82 -10.68
C PRO A 108 6.47 -9.06 -11.50
N PHE A 109 5.25 -9.57 -11.33
CA PHE A 109 4.75 -10.71 -12.09
C PHE A 109 4.80 -10.47 -13.61
N GLN A 110 4.52 -9.24 -14.04
CA GLN A 110 4.55 -8.88 -15.46
C GLN A 110 5.95 -9.03 -16.08
N THR A 111 6.99 -8.71 -15.33
CA THR A 111 8.39 -8.77 -15.81
C THR A 111 9.05 -10.12 -15.53
N ALA A 112 8.43 -10.98 -14.71
CA ALA A 112 8.90 -12.33 -14.45
C ALA A 112 8.84 -13.24 -15.70
N GLY A 113 8.04 -12.89 -16.71
CA GLY A 113 7.96 -13.63 -17.97
C GLY A 113 7.37 -15.03 -17.85
N LEU A 114 6.65 -15.34 -16.76
CA LEU A 114 6.13 -16.66 -16.46
C LEU A 114 4.77 -16.94 -17.11
N PHE A 115 3.92 -15.92 -17.22
CA PHE A 115 2.52 -16.08 -17.62
C PHE A 115 2.37 -16.67 -19.03
N GLY A 116 1.55 -17.71 -19.16
CA GLY A 116 1.30 -18.41 -20.43
C GLY A 116 2.43 -19.32 -20.92
N THR A 117 3.53 -19.46 -20.18
CA THR A 117 4.66 -20.32 -20.57
C THR A 117 4.45 -21.79 -20.20
N GLY A 118 5.22 -22.69 -20.82
CA GLY A 118 5.21 -24.13 -20.55
C GLY A 118 4.20 -24.93 -21.38
N THR A 119 4.27 -26.26 -21.31
CA THR A 119 3.37 -27.17 -22.05
C THR A 119 1.93 -27.09 -21.55
N ILE A 120 1.75 -27.02 -20.22
CA ILE A 120 0.49 -26.58 -19.60
C ILE A 120 0.69 -25.09 -19.30
N PRO A 121 0.01 -24.17 -20.01
CA PRO A 121 0.33 -22.74 -19.92
C PRO A 121 0.11 -22.18 -18.50
N TYR A 122 1.17 -21.60 -17.92
CA TYR A 122 1.17 -21.10 -16.54
C TYR A 122 0.14 -19.97 -16.33
N GLY A 123 -0.72 -20.15 -15.34
CA GLY A 123 -1.82 -19.24 -15.00
C GLY A 123 -3.04 -19.34 -15.91
N LEU A 124 -3.06 -20.20 -16.93
CA LEU A 124 -4.17 -20.35 -17.89
C LEU A 124 -4.85 -21.73 -17.85
N ASP A 125 -4.35 -22.64 -17.01
CA ASP A 125 -4.94 -23.94 -16.74
C ASP A 125 -4.91 -24.21 -15.23
N PRO A 126 -5.97 -24.79 -14.63
CA PRO A 126 -6.01 -25.08 -13.20
C PRO A 126 -4.93 -26.06 -12.73
N ARG A 127 -4.32 -26.85 -13.63
CA ARG A 127 -3.21 -27.75 -13.31
C ARG A 127 -1.86 -27.02 -13.21
N ASN A 128 -1.79 -25.77 -13.68
CA ASN A 128 -0.59 -24.94 -13.59
C ASN A 128 -0.97 -23.48 -13.25
N PRO A 129 -1.54 -23.23 -12.06
CA PRO A 129 -2.01 -21.91 -11.67
C PRO A 129 -0.86 -20.94 -11.36
N ILE A 130 -1.15 -19.64 -11.34
CA ILE A 130 -0.25 -18.65 -10.75
C ILE A 130 -0.07 -19.00 -9.26
N ALA A 131 1.17 -19.12 -8.81
CA ALA A 131 1.50 -19.51 -7.45
C ALA A 131 1.08 -18.43 -6.44
N ASN A 132 0.77 -18.85 -5.20
CA ASN A 132 0.27 -17.98 -4.14
C ASN A 132 1.19 -16.79 -3.88
N ASN A 133 2.50 -16.96 -3.95
CA ASN A 133 3.44 -15.86 -3.73
C ASN A 133 3.30 -14.74 -4.77
N TRP A 134 2.70 -14.95 -5.94
CA TRP A 134 2.49 -13.93 -6.98
C TRP A 134 1.17 -13.15 -6.83
N VAL A 135 0.26 -13.61 -5.98
CA VAL A 135 -1.10 -13.09 -5.86
C VAL A 135 -1.42 -12.86 -4.40
N LEU A 136 -1.88 -11.66 -4.05
CA LEU A 136 -2.57 -11.45 -2.79
C LEU A 136 -4.05 -11.70 -3.04
N ASP A 137 -4.57 -12.82 -2.55
CA ASP A 137 -5.94 -13.21 -2.84
C ASP A 137 -6.97 -12.41 -2.01
N LYS A 138 -8.24 -12.44 -2.42
CA LYS A 138 -9.31 -11.67 -1.75
C LYS A 138 -9.43 -11.89 -0.24
N ASP A 139 -9.20 -13.10 0.26
CA ASP A 139 -9.31 -13.40 1.69
C ASP A 139 -8.07 -12.87 2.43
N GLU A 140 -6.91 -12.95 1.79
CA GLU A 140 -5.66 -12.34 2.28
C GLU A 140 -5.74 -10.82 2.32
N ILE A 141 -6.41 -10.18 1.34
CA ILE A 141 -6.68 -8.74 1.32
C ILE A 141 -7.54 -8.31 2.51
N ILE A 142 -8.62 -9.06 2.79
CA ILE A 142 -9.48 -8.81 3.96
C ILE A 142 -8.64 -8.88 5.23
N ARG A 143 -7.78 -9.91 5.34
CA ARG A 143 -6.91 -10.12 6.50
C ARG A 143 -5.94 -8.96 6.73
N VAL A 144 -5.18 -8.53 5.71
CA VAL A 144 -4.22 -7.43 5.90
C VAL A 144 -4.91 -6.11 6.21
N LYS A 145 -6.08 -5.84 5.60
CA LYS A 145 -6.86 -4.64 5.90
C LYS A 145 -7.36 -4.62 7.35
N ASP A 146 -7.81 -5.77 7.85
CA ASP A 146 -8.20 -5.92 9.26
C ASP A 146 -7.02 -5.63 10.22
N TYR A 147 -5.81 -6.09 9.89
CA TYR A 147 -4.60 -5.76 10.67
C TYR A 147 -4.27 -4.27 10.62
N VAL A 148 -4.23 -3.66 9.43
CA VAL A 148 -3.99 -2.21 9.26
C VAL A 148 -5.03 -1.38 10.02
N ASN A 149 -6.31 -1.76 9.98
CA ASN A 149 -7.37 -1.09 10.72
C ASN A 149 -7.19 -1.21 12.24
N SER A 150 -6.77 -2.39 12.72
CA SER A 150 -6.46 -2.60 14.14
C SER A 150 -5.29 -1.73 14.59
N TYR A 151 -4.21 -1.69 13.81
CA TYR A 151 -3.05 -0.83 14.11
C TYR A 151 -3.44 0.65 14.13
N ASN A 152 -4.22 1.10 13.14
CA ASN A 152 -4.70 2.48 13.07
C ASN A 152 -5.60 2.85 14.24
N SER A 153 -6.40 1.91 14.74
CA SER A 153 -7.20 2.09 15.95
C SER A 153 -6.31 2.30 17.18
N THR A 154 -5.26 1.50 17.34
CA THR A 154 -4.22 1.70 18.37
C THR A 154 -3.58 3.08 18.26
N ILE A 155 -3.09 3.46 17.07
CA ILE A 155 -2.42 4.74 16.82
C ILE A 155 -3.32 5.91 17.22
N LYS A 156 -4.57 5.91 16.72
CA LYS A 156 -5.55 6.97 17.00
C LYS A 156 -5.90 7.05 18.48
N SER A 157 -6.12 5.90 19.14
CA SER A 157 -6.45 5.84 20.57
C SER A 157 -5.31 6.41 21.44
N LEU A 158 -4.07 5.98 21.19
CA LEU A 158 -2.91 6.47 21.92
C LEU A 158 -2.67 7.97 21.67
N ALA A 159 -2.79 8.42 20.41
CA ALA A 159 -2.66 9.84 20.08
C ALA A 159 -3.68 10.70 20.82
N ASN A 160 -4.95 10.26 20.87
CA ASN A 160 -5.99 10.95 21.63
C ASN A 160 -5.66 11.00 23.12
N SER A 161 -5.23 9.87 23.71
CA SER A 161 -4.89 9.80 25.14
C SER A 161 -3.72 10.71 25.53
N LYS A 162 -2.78 10.95 24.61
CA LYS A 162 -1.58 11.78 24.82
C LYS A 162 -1.72 13.21 24.30
N GLY A 163 -2.86 13.57 23.71
CA GLY A 163 -3.06 14.89 23.11
C GLY A 163 -2.13 15.16 21.90
N LEU A 164 -1.81 14.12 21.12
CA LEU A 164 -1.01 14.24 19.90
C LEU A 164 -1.86 14.62 18.68
N ALA A 165 -1.22 15.20 17.66
CA ALA A 165 -1.84 15.38 16.36
C ALA A 165 -1.91 14.04 15.61
N VAL A 166 -2.92 13.87 14.76
CA VAL A 166 -3.07 12.67 13.92
C VAL A 166 -3.13 13.09 12.46
N ALA A 167 -2.10 12.72 11.69
CA ALA A 167 -2.09 12.81 10.24
C ALA A 167 -2.76 11.55 9.66
N ASP A 168 -4.00 11.67 9.17
CA ASP A 168 -4.75 10.51 8.66
C ASP A 168 -4.36 10.16 7.20
N THR A 169 -3.16 9.62 7.04
CA THR A 169 -2.62 9.20 5.75
C THR A 169 -3.33 7.99 5.14
N TYR A 170 -4.02 7.16 5.95
CA TYR A 170 -4.89 6.09 5.45
C TYR A 170 -6.03 6.65 4.59
N THR A 171 -6.79 7.58 5.15
CA THR A 171 -7.90 8.22 4.42
C THR A 171 -7.36 8.99 3.23
N TYR A 172 -6.28 9.74 3.44
CA TYR A 172 -5.71 10.59 2.40
C TYR A 172 -5.19 9.81 1.18
N LEU A 173 -4.41 8.74 1.38
CA LEU A 173 -3.87 7.97 0.26
C LEU A 173 -4.94 7.15 -0.48
N ASN A 174 -6.05 6.82 0.18
CA ASN A 174 -7.23 6.27 -0.50
C ASN A 174 -7.91 7.29 -1.41
N MET A 175 -7.93 8.58 -1.04
CA MET A 175 -8.38 9.64 -1.95
C MET A 175 -7.42 9.81 -3.13
N VAL A 176 -6.11 9.79 -2.87
CA VAL A 176 -5.09 9.81 -3.93
C VAL A 176 -5.26 8.62 -4.87
N LYS A 177 -5.64 7.43 -4.39
CA LYS A 177 -5.94 6.28 -5.27
C LYS A 177 -6.99 6.63 -6.33
N ALA A 178 -8.09 7.29 -5.93
CA ALA A 178 -9.14 7.72 -6.85
C ALA A 178 -8.71 8.89 -7.76
N GLY A 179 -7.82 9.74 -7.24
CA GLY A 179 -7.29 10.91 -7.92
C GLY A 179 -7.78 12.20 -7.29
N ILE A 180 -6.86 13.15 -7.12
CA ILE A 180 -7.11 14.43 -6.47
C ILE A 180 -6.32 15.54 -7.17
N ALA A 181 -6.91 16.73 -7.27
CA ALA A 181 -6.20 17.93 -7.69
C ALA A 181 -5.66 18.65 -6.45
N ILE A 182 -4.33 18.84 -6.38
CA ILE A 182 -3.66 19.54 -5.28
C ILE A 182 -2.84 20.66 -5.92
N GLN A 183 -3.10 21.90 -5.51
CA GLN A 183 -2.36 23.08 -6.02
C GLN A 183 -2.30 23.13 -7.56
N GLY A 184 -3.40 22.75 -8.23
CA GLY A 184 -3.50 22.72 -9.69
C GLY A 184 -2.87 21.50 -10.39
N ILE A 185 -2.29 20.55 -9.65
CA ILE A 185 -1.71 19.31 -10.19
C ILE A 185 -2.63 18.12 -9.88
N ASN A 186 -3.00 17.37 -10.90
CA ASN A 186 -3.67 16.08 -10.73
C ASN A 186 -2.67 15.03 -10.26
N ILE A 187 -2.98 14.36 -9.14
CA ILE A 187 -2.18 13.31 -8.54
C ILE A 187 -3.06 12.10 -8.31
N ASN A 188 -2.59 10.92 -8.71
CA ASN A 188 -3.25 9.66 -8.39
C ASN A 188 -2.26 8.50 -8.19
N SER A 189 -2.76 7.28 -7.97
CA SER A 189 -1.93 6.08 -7.79
C SER A 189 -1.60 5.32 -9.08
N ALA A 190 -1.90 5.88 -10.27
CA ALA A 190 -1.52 5.25 -11.52
C ALA A 190 0.00 5.06 -11.58
N PHE A 191 0.44 3.85 -11.91
CA PHE A 191 1.86 3.52 -11.98
C PHE A 191 2.56 4.36 -13.03
N ILE A 192 3.73 4.91 -12.69
CA ILE A 192 4.56 5.80 -13.51
C ILE A 192 3.95 7.19 -13.76
N THR A 193 2.69 7.29 -14.15
CA THR A 193 2.07 8.54 -14.63
C THR A 193 1.28 9.31 -13.58
N GLY A 194 0.85 8.66 -12.49
CA GLY A 194 0.02 9.27 -11.44
C GLY A 194 0.75 10.27 -10.55
N GLY A 195 2.07 10.28 -10.57
CA GLY A 195 2.90 11.25 -9.86
C GLY A 195 3.06 11.03 -8.36
N ALA A 196 2.20 10.24 -7.70
CA ALA A 196 2.28 9.97 -6.26
C ALA A 196 3.35 8.94 -5.88
N PHE A 197 3.46 7.85 -6.66
CA PHE A 197 4.30 6.68 -6.34
C PHE A 197 5.48 6.52 -7.29
N SER A 198 6.55 5.93 -6.76
CA SER A 198 7.81 5.66 -7.45
C SER A 198 7.71 4.43 -8.37
N LEU A 199 8.82 4.08 -9.03
CA LEU A 199 8.90 2.95 -9.95
C LEU A 199 8.82 1.57 -9.27
N ASP A 200 8.99 1.50 -7.95
CA ASP A 200 8.72 0.27 -7.21
C ASP A 200 7.23 0.01 -6.97
N GLY A 201 6.38 0.98 -7.26
CA GLY A 201 4.93 0.88 -7.06
C GLY A 201 4.50 0.91 -5.58
N VAL A 202 5.40 1.20 -4.65
CA VAL A 202 5.16 1.17 -3.19
C VAL A 202 5.50 2.51 -2.55
N HIS A 203 6.73 2.99 -2.73
CA HIS A 203 7.18 4.21 -2.08
C HIS A 203 6.72 5.46 -2.84
N LEU A 204 6.59 6.57 -2.12
CA LEU A 204 6.17 7.83 -2.70
C LEU A 204 7.30 8.48 -3.51
N THR A 205 6.94 9.22 -4.56
CA THR A 205 7.87 10.13 -5.25
C THR A 205 8.21 11.33 -4.34
N PRO A 206 9.18 12.19 -4.71
CA PRO A 206 9.38 13.47 -4.01
C PRO A 206 8.09 14.29 -3.91
N ARG A 207 7.26 14.31 -4.97
CA ARG A 207 5.95 14.97 -4.95
C ARG A 207 4.97 14.29 -4.00
N GLY A 208 4.88 12.97 -4.01
CA GLY A 208 4.05 12.22 -3.07
C GLY A 208 4.46 12.49 -1.61
N ASN A 209 5.76 12.56 -1.31
CA ASN A 209 6.26 12.94 0.01
C ASN A 209 5.89 14.38 0.39
N ALA A 210 5.99 15.34 -0.54
CA ALA A 210 5.56 16.73 -0.30
C ALA A 210 4.05 16.82 0.01
N VAL A 211 3.24 16.02 -0.68
CA VAL A 211 1.81 15.89 -0.41
C VAL A 211 1.55 15.34 0.99
N ILE A 212 2.21 14.24 1.39
CA ILE A 212 2.06 13.68 2.74
C ILE A 212 2.57 14.65 3.81
N ALA A 213 3.65 15.37 3.57
CA ALA A 213 4.13 16.40 4.48
C ALA A 213 3.06 17.48 4.73
N ASN A 214 2.26 17.86 3.73
CA ASN A 214 1.11 18.75 3.94
C ASN A 214 0.04 18.14 4.84
N VAL A 215 -0.24 16.83 4.72
CA VAL A 215 -1.17 16.14 5.64
C VAL A 215 -0.69 16.23 7.09
N PHE A 216 0.63 16.08 7.31
CA PHE A 216 1.22 16.25 8.64
C PHE A 216 1.17 17.70 9.12
N ILE A 217 1.50 18.66 8.26
CA ILE A 217 1.44 20.10 8.56
C ILE A 217 0.03 20.50 8.97
N ASP A 218 -0.99 20.07 8.23
CA ASP A 218 -2.39 20.37 8.51
C ASP A 218 -2.82 19.80 9.87
N ALA A 219 -2.43 18.56 10.18
CA ALA A 219 -2.70 17.93 11.47
C ALA A 219 -2.03 18.68 12.64
N ILE A 220 -0.77 19.11 12.47
CA ILE A 220 -0.03 19.87 13.48
C ILE A 220 -0.69 21.23 13.70
N ASN A 221 -0.95 21.97 12.63
CA ASN A 221 -1.56 23.30 12.70
C ASN A 221 -2.94 23.24 13.36
N SER A 222 -3.77 22.26 12.98
CA SER A 222 -5.08 22.06 13.59
C SER A 222 -5.00 21.70 15.08
N LYS A 223 -4.10 20.80 15.48
CA LYS A 223 -4.01 20.35 16.88
C LYS A 223 -3.41 21.39 17.81
N TYR A 224 -2.41 22.13 17.33
CA TYR A 224 -1.57 22.99 18.17
C TYR A 224 -1.72 24.48 17.88
N ASN A 225 -2.70 24.85 17.05
CA ASN A 225 -2.95 26.22 16.60
C ASN A 225 -1.66 26.89 16.07
N SER A 226 -0.86 26.09 15.35
CA SER A 226 0.41 26.50 14.76
C SER A 226 0.20 27.05 13.36
N THR A 227 1.23 27.69 12.80
CA THR A 227 1.18 28.37 11.49
C THR A 227 2.28 27.87 10.54
N ILE A 228 2.58 26.57 10.58
CA ILE A 228 3.57 25.98 9.67
C ILE A 228 3.05 26.11 8.23
N PRO A 229 3.80 26.75 7.31
CA PRO A 229 3.33 26.93 5.95
C PRO A 229 3.27 25.60 5.21
N SER A 230 2.24 25.41 4.38
CA SER A 230 2.15 24.25 3.49
C SER A 230 3.28 24.28 2.46
N ILE A 231 3.76 23.10 2.10
CA ILE A 231 4.72 22.87 1.03
C ILE A 231 4.05 23.07 -0.33
N ASP A 232 4.70 23.85 -1.18
CA ASP A 232 4.36 23.96 -2.60
C ASP A 232 4.76 22.66 -3.32
N ILE A 233 3.78 21.83 -3.64
CA ILE A 233 4.03 20.50 -4.21
C ILE A 233 4.48 20.57 -5.68
N THR A 234 4.28 21.71 -6.34
CA THR A 234 4.64 21.89 -7.76
C THR A 234 6.16 21.93 -7.96
N LYS A 235 6.90 22.29 -6.91
CA LYS A 235 8.37 22.27 -6.88
C LYS A 235 8.98 20.87 -6.79
N TYR A 236 8.16 19.85 -6.59
CA TYR A 236 8.60 18.47 -6.44
C TYR A 236 8.21 17.63 -7.65
N ARG A 237 9.17 16.81 -8.10
CA ARG A 237 9.00 15.93 -9.26
C ARG A 237 8.19 14.67 -8.91
N GLY A 238 7.44 14.19 -9.89
CA GLY A 238 6.98 12.79 -9.93
C GLY A 238 8.09 11.86 -10.43
N VAL A 239 7.71 10.77 -11.08
CA VAL A 239 8.65 9.91 -11.82
C VAL A 239 9.30 10.71 -12.95
N LYS A 240 10.62 10.60 -13.11
CA LYS A 240 11.34 11.15 -14.27
C LYS A 240 11.28 10.13 -15.39
N PHE A 241 10.84 10.56 -16.56
CA PHE A 241 11.02 9.80 -17.78
C PHE A 241 12.45 10.01 -18.30
N PRO A 242 13.04 9.03 -19.01
CA PRO A 242 14.23 9.29 -19.79
C PRO A 242 13.97 10.48 -20.72
N ASP A 243 14.89 11.44 -20.74
CA ASP A 243 14.85 12.49 -21.75
C ASP A 243 14.89 11.81 -23.12
N LYS A 244 13.95 12.17 -24.00
CA LYS A 244 14.00 11.73 -25.41
C LYS A 244 15.16 12.39 -26.12
#